data_AF-A0A0E3R1V0-F1
#
_entry.id   AF-A0A0E3R1V0-F1
#
_cell.length_a   1.000
_cell.length_b   1.000
_cell.length_c   1.000
_cell.angle_alpha   90.00
_cell.angle_beta   90.00
_cell.angle_gamma   90.00
#
_symmetry.space_group_name_H-M   'P 1'
#
loop_
_entity.id
_entity.type
_entity.pdbx_description
1 polymer ?
#
loop_
_entity_poly.entity_id
_entity_poly.type
_entity_poly.pdbx_seq_one_letter_code
_entity_poly.pdbx_strand_id
1 'polypeptide(L)'
;MDISNTKKEIPVAMGPDEHEMIELFRRINVSRPIAFTLACLAKGNEISSQNIEMVSGLRQPEVSVAMRYLRENNWIDIREEKKSKGKGRPVKLYRLTVPMDYIVSKIEEDIVAESKIVFKNIERLKHIA
;
A
#
# COMPACT_ATOMS: atom_id res chain seq x y z
N MET A 1 32.22 -3.33 25.58
CA MET A 1 32.31 -2.50 24.36
C MET A 1 32.72 -3.46 23.25
N ASP A 2 31.91 -3.83 22.26
CA ASP A 2 30.74 -3.18 21.67
C ASP A 2 29.64 -4.19 21.31
N ILE A 3 28.42 -3.89 21.73
CA ILE A 3 27.20 -4.57 21.29
C ILE A 3 26.68 -3.77 20.09
N SER A 4 27.21 -4.03 18.90
CA SER A 4 26.67 -3.41 17.68
C SER A 4 25.49 -4.24 17.16
N ASN A 5 24.36 -4.02 17.84
CA ASN A 5 23.01 -3.93 17.32
C ASN A 5 22.63 -4.91 16.17
N THR A 6 22.31 -6.14 16.55
CA THR A 6 21.46 -7.01 15.73
C THR A 6 20.09 -6.32 15.62
N LYS A 7 19.86 -5.52 14.59
CA LYS A 7 18.49 -5.15 14.20
C LYS A 7 17.77 -6.48 13.94
N LYS A 8 17.01 -6.92 14.93
CA LYS A 8 16.06 -8.03 14.82
C LYS A 8 15.12 -7.61 13.69
N GLU A 9 15.34 -8.14 12.48
CA GLU A 9 14.33 -8.08 11.43
C GLU A 9 13.14 -8.86 11.97
N ILE A 10 12.17 -8.15 12.55
CA ILE A 10 10.90 -8.74 12.93
C ILE A 10 10.31 -9.24 11.61
N PRO A 11 9.93 -10.53 11.50
CA PRO A 11 9.26 -11.00 10.30
C PRO A 11 8.03 -10.13 10.08
N VAL A 12 7.98 -9.43 8.94
CA VAL A 12 6.82 -8.63 8.57
C VAL A 12 5.72 -9.60 8.12
N ALA A 13 5.22 -10.43 9.04
CA ALA A 13 4.11 -11.32 8.75
C ALA A 13 2.81 -10.53 8.79
N MET A 14 1.92 -10.80 7.84
CA MET A 14 0.52 -10.39 7.92
C MET A 14 -0.17 -11.21 9.01
N GLY A 15 -0.91 -10.53 9.86
CA GLY A 15 -1.81 -11.09 10.86
C GLY A 15 -3.27 -11.00 10.40
N PRO A 16 -4.21 -11.40 11.29
CA PRO A 16 -5.64 -11.42 10.99
C PRO A 16 -6.18 -10.08 10.48
N ASP A 17 -5.82 -8.98 11.14
CA ASP A 17 -6.29 -7.64 10.81
C ASP A 17 -5.81 -7.19 9.42
N GLU A 18 -4.57 -7.51 9.05
CA GLU A 18 -4.05 -7.21 7.71
C GLU A 18 -4.74 -8.03 6.61
N HIS A 19 -5.08 -9.30 6.90
CA HIS A 19 -5.83 -10.14 5.99
C HIS A 19 -7.27 -9.65 5.82
N GLU A 20 -7.93 -9.25 6.91
CA GLU A 20 -9.26 -8.63 6.85
C GLU A 20 -9.23 -7.34 6.04
N MET A 21 -8.22 -6.48 6.27
CA MET A 21 -8.01 -5.25 5.52
C MET A 21 -7.89 -5.50 4.02
N ILE A 22 -7.13 -6.51 3.60
CA ILE A 22 -7.00 -6.90 2.18
C ILE A 22 -8.37 -7.28 1.60
N GLU A 23 -9.12 -8.13 2.29
CA GLU A 23 -10.42 -8.60 1.80
C GLU A 23 -11.44 -7.46 1.72
N LEU A 24 -11.46 -6.55 2.69
CA LEU A 24 -12.32 -5.37 2.67
C LEU A 24 -11.95 -4.42 1.53
N PHE A 25 -10.66 -4.10 1.35
CA PHE A 25 -10.20 -3.27 0.23
C PHE A 25 -10.62 -3.87 -1.12
N ARG A 26 -10.47 -5.19 -1.28
CA ARG A 26 -10.88 -5.87 -2.52
C ARG A 26 -12.38 -5.83 -2.75
N ARG A 27 -13.21 -5.92 -1.70
CA ARG A 27 -14.67 -5.82 -1.80
C ARG A 27 -15.14 -4.43 -2.25
N ILE A 28 -14.39 -3.39 -1.91
CA ILE A 28 -14.64 -2.02 -2.39
C ILE A 28 -13.86 -1.70 -3.69
N ASN A 29 -13.47 -2.73 -4.44
CA ASN A 29 -12.79 -2.64 -5.74
C ASN A 29 -11.40 -1.98 -5.74
N VAL A 30 -10.73 -1.85 -4.59
CA VAL A 30 -9.32 -1.47 -4.57
C VAL A 30 -8.49 -2.61 -5.17
N SER A 31 -7.63 -2.28 -6.11
CA SER A 31 -6.84 -3.28 -6.84
C SER A 31 -5.97 -4.12 -5.92
N ARG A 32 -5.76 -5.40 -6.28
CA ARG A 32 -4.95 -6.35 -5.51
C ARG A 32 -3.58 -5.77 -5.11
N PRO A 33 -2.77 -5.18 -6.02
CA PRO A 33 -1.48 -4.63 -5.64
C PRO A 33 -1.55 -3.54 -4.58
N ILE A 34 -2.54 -2.64 -4.68
CA ILE A 34 -2.74 -1.53 -3.75
C ILE A 34 -3.19 -2.06 -2.39
N ALA A 35 -4.19 -2.95 -2.36
CA ALA A 35 -4.74 -3.53 -1.12
C ALA A 35 -3.65 -4.25 -0.30
N PHE A 36 -2.88 -5.13 -0.95
CA PHE A 36 -1.80 -5.86 -0.28
C PHE A 36 -0.66 -4.93 0.18
N THR A 37 -0.31 -3.93 -0.62
CA THR A 37 0.75 -2.98 -0.24
C THR A 37 0.33 -2.09 0.94
N LEU A 38 -0.92 -1.63 0.97
CA LEU A 38 -1.46 -0.88 2.11
C LEU A 38 -1.46 -1.72 3.39
N ALA A 39 -1.88 -2.98 3.32
CA ALA A 39 -1.86 -3.90 4.46
C ALA A 39 -0.43 -4.13 4.99
N CYS A 40 0.56 -4.28 4.10
CA CYS A 40 1.97 -4.36 4.50
C CYS A 40 2.44 -3.11 5.27
N LEU A 41 1.95 -1.94 4.88
CA LEU A 41 2.35 -0.65 5.42
C LEU A 41 1.55 -0.24 6.68
N ALA A 42 0.44 -0.92 6.97
CA ALA A 42 -0.50 -0.59 8.05
C ALA A 42 0.15 -0.57 9.45
N LYS A 43 1.18 -1.40 9.67
CA LYS A 43 1.90 -1.47 10.95
C LYS A 43 2.81 -0.25 11.22
N GLY A 44 2.93 0.69 10.27
CA GLY A 44 3.66 1.95 10.43
C GLY A 44 5.19 1.84 10.41
N ASN A 45 5.74 0.62 10.32
CA ASN A 45 7.17 0.40 10.20
C ASN A 45 7.65 0.60 8.75
N GLU A 46 8.92 0.99 8.60
CA GLU A 46 9.56 0.98 7.29
C GLU A 46 9.66 -0.44 6.73
N ILE A 47 9.29 -0.63 5.46
CA ILE A 47 9.35 -1.92 4.77
C ILE A 47 10.01 -1.77 3.40
N SER A 48 10.80 -2.77 2.98
CA SER A 48 11.41 -2.78 1.64
C SER A 48 10.47 -3.38 0.59
N SER A 49 10.69 -3.07 -0.70
CA SER A 49 9.94 -3.75 -1.78
C SER A 49 10.10 -5.27 -1.72
N GLN A 50 11.30 -5.76 -1.41
CA GLN A 50 11.58 -7.19 -1.31
C GLN A 50 10.76 -7.86 -0.19
N ASN A 51 10.61 -7.19 0.95
CA ASN A 51 9.79 -7.70 2.04
C ASN A 51 8.31 -7.68 1.66
N ILE A 52 7.83 -6.62 0.98
CA ILE A 52 6.47 -6.57 0.45
C ILE A 52 6.23 -7.76 -0.48
N GLU A 53 7.10 -8.03 -1.45
CA GLU A 53 6.96 -9.16 -2.38
C GLU A 53 6.87 -10.49 -1.63
N MET A 54 7.74 -10.69 -0.63
CA MET A 54 7.80 -11.91 0.17
C MET A 54 6.50 -12.16 0.95
N VAL A 55 5.91 -11.12 1.55
CA VAL A 55 4.80 -11.28 2.50
C VAL A 55 3.44 -11.20 1.82
N SER A 56 3.36 -10.50 0.68
CA SER A 56 2.12 -10.32 -0.09
C SER A 56 1.97 -11.30 -1.24
N GLY A 57 3.06 -11.95 -1.67
CA GLY A 57 3.10 -12.73 -2.92
C GLY A 57 2.88 -11.88 -4.18
N LEU A 58 3.03 -10.55 -4.08
CA LEU A 58 3.10 -9.66 -5.24
C LEU A 58 4.47 -9.80 -5.90
N ARG A 59 4.51 -9.67 -7.23
CA ARG A 59 5.78 -9.50 -7.96
C ARG A 59 6.18 -8.03 -8.05
N GLN A 60 7.46 -7.77 -8.24
CA GLN A 60 8.03 -6.43 -8.38
C GLN A 60 7.24 -5.46 -9.30
N PRO A 61 6.70 -5.86 -10.47
CA PRO A 61 5.87 -4.97 -11.29
C PRO A 61 4.59 -4.53 -10.57
N GLU A 62 3.93 -5.44 -9.85
CA GLU A 62 2.71 -5.15 -9.08
C GLU A 62 3.02 -4.21 -7.91
N VAL A 63 4.11 -4.48 -7.17
CA VAL A 63 4.57 -3.60 -6.09
C VAL A 63 4.87 -2.20 -6.61
N SER A 64 5.47 -2.10 -7.80
CA SER A 64 5.76 -0.80 -8.42
C SER A 64 4.51 -0.01 -8.78
N VAL A 65 3.47 -0.68 -9.27
CA VAL A 65 2.16 -0.06 -9.55
C VAL A 65 1.55 0.50 -8.26
N ALA A 66 1.52 -0.30 -7.20
CA ALA A 66 1.00 0.15 -5.91
C ALA A 66 1.78 1.34 -5.35
N MET A 67 3.12 1.24 -5.32
CA MET A 67 3.99 2.31 -4.82
C MET A 67 3.86 3.60 -5.62
N ARG A 68 3.64 3.50 -6.94
CA ARG A 68 3.39 4.67 -7.76
C ARG A 68 2.09 5.37 -7.35
N TYR A 69 1.00 4.63 -7.21
CA TYR A 69 -0.29 5.15 -6.77
C TYR A 69 -0.20 5.81 -5.38
N LEU A 70 0.41 5.12 -4.41
CA LEU A 70 0.63 5.64 -3.06
C LEU A 70 1.44 6.95 -3.06
N ARG A 71 2.47 7.02 -3.90
CA ARG A 71 3.32 8.22 -4.03
C ARG A 71 2.59 9.37 -4.72
N GLU A 72 1.83 9.11 -5.78
CA GLU A 72 1.05 10.14 -6.48
C GLU A 72 0.00 10.79 -5.55
N ASN A 73 -0.48 10.04 -4.56
CA ASN A 73 -1.36 10.55 -3.50
C ASN A 73 -0.61 11.15 -2.29
N ASN A 74 0.72 11.19 -2.30
CA ASN A 74 1.57 11.65 -1.19
C ASN A 74 1.38 10.88 0.12
N TRP A 75 1.00 9.60 0.05
CA TRP A 75 0.75 8.76 1.23
C TRP A 75 1.97 8.01 1.74
N ILE A 76 3.08 8.03 1.00
CA ILE A 76 4.32 7.33 1.37
C ILE A 76 5.55 8.21 1.25
N ASP A 77 6.54 7.90 2.08
CA ASP A 77 7.90 8.42 2.02
C ASP A 77 8.86 7.30 1.59
N ILE A 78 9.97 7.65 0.94
CA ILE A 78 10.95 6.72 0.40
C ILE A 78 12.33 7.10 0.92
N ARG A 79 12.90 6.24 1.76
CA ARG A 79 14.29 6.34 2.22
C ARG A 79 15.18 5.36 1.46
N GLU A 80 16.35 5.81 1.04
CA GLU A 80 17.38 4.93 0.47
C GLU A 80 18.40 4.56 1.54
N GLU A 81 18.59 3.25 1.75
CA GLU A 81 19.61 2.72 2.62
C GLU A 81 20.77 2.15 1.82
N LYS A 82 21.97 2.70 2.05
CA LYS A 82 23.22 2.18 1.48
C LYS A 82 23.54 0.85 2.16
N LYS A 83 23.86 -0.17 1.37
CA LYS A 83 24.34 -1.43 1.94
C LYS A 83 25.64 -1.20 2.70
N SER A 84 25.73 -1.76 3.90
CA SER A 84 26.81 -1.59 4.89
C SER A 84 28.22 -1.97 4.42
N LYS A 85 28.38 -2.52 3.20
CA LYS A 85 29.67 -2.80 2.56
C LYS A 85 29.89 -2.10 1.22
N GLY A 86 29.08 -1.10 0.86
CA GLY A 86 29.24 -0.29 -0.36
C GLY A 86 29.04 -1.03 -1.70
N LYS A 87 28.74 -2.34 -1.67
CA LYS A 87 28.47 -3.15 -2.87
C LYS A 87 26.97 -3.40 -3.03
N GLY A 88 26.45 -3.07 -4.21
CA GLY A 88 25.07 -3.32 -4.62
C GLY A 88 24.23 -2.06 -4.77
N ARG A 89 23.03 -2.22 -5.33
CA ARG A 89 22.06 -1.13 -5.45
C ARG A 89 21.52 -0.75 -4.06
N PRO A 90 21.31 0.55 -3.79
CA PRO A 90 20.62 1.00 -2.59
C PRO A 90 19.27 0.30 -2.43
N VAL A 91 18.87 0.03 -1.18
CA VAL A 91 17.57 -0.55 -0.86
C VAL A 91 16.61 0.58 -0.56
N LYS A 92 15.45 0.57 -1.21
CA LYS A 92 14.36 1.51 -0.91
C LYS A 92 13.53 0.97 0.25
N LEU A 93 13.27 1.85 1.21
CA LEU A 93 12.43 1.60 2.38
C LEU A 93 11.26 2.57 2.33
N TYR A 94 10.07 2.03 2.54
CA TYR A 94 8.79 2.72 2.38
C TYR A 94 8.08 2.76 3.72
N ARG A 95 7.40 3.87 4.01
CA ARG A 95 6.51 4.02 5.16
C ARG A 95 5.34 4.92 4.79
N LEU A 96 4.23 4.79 5.50
CA LEU A 96 3.14 5.76 5.38
C LEU A 96 3.56 7.10 6.00
N THR A 97 3.20 8.20 5.35
CA THR A 97 3.34 9.57 5.86
C THR A 97 2.07 10.08 6.53
N VAL A 98 0.95 9.41 6.24
CA VAL A 98 -0.39 9.73 6.74
C VAL A 98 -0.99 8.52 7.45
N PRO A 99 -1.89 8.75 8.41
CA PRO A 99 -2.67 7.67 9.04
C PRO A 99 -3.51 6.83 8.04
N MET A 100 -3.74 5.56 8.36
CA MET A 100 -4.51 4.64 7.49
C MET A 100 -5.98 5.06 7.33
N ASP A 101 -6.59 5.60 8.39
CA ASP A 101 -7.96 6.14 8.36
C ASP A 101 -8.09 7.30 7.36
N TYR A 102 -7.10 8.19 7.28
CA TYR A 102 -7.06 9.23 6.26
C TYR A 102 -7.05 8.66 4.83
N ILE A 103 -6.26 7.60 4.59
CA ILE A 103 -6.21 6.91 3.29
C ILE A 103 -7.57 6.31 2.95
N VAL A 104 -8.21 5.64 3.91
CA VAL A 104 -9.55 5.05 3.75
C VAL A 104 -10.57 6.13 3.42
N SER A 105 -10.55 7.27 4.10
CA SER A 105 -11.44 8.40 3.79
C SER A 105 -11.25 8.94 2.37
N LYS A 106 -10.01 8.97 1.85
CA LYS A 106 -9.77 9.39 0.46
C LYS A 106 -10.28 8.38 -0.56
N ILE A 107 -10.10 7.09 -0.30
CA ILE A 107 -10.69 6.02 -1.13
C ILE A 107 -12.23 6.11 -1.10
N GLU A 108 -12.82 6.37 0.07
CA GLU A 108 -14.27 6.57 0.21
C GLU A 108 -14.76 7.77 -0.62
N GLU A 109 -14.09 8.93 -0.52
CA GLU A 109 -14.42 10.13 -1.31
C GLU A 109 -14.43 9.82 -2.82
N ASP A 110 -13.41 9.10 -3.32
CA ASP A 110 -13.29 8.71 -4.73
C ASP A 110 -14.43 7.77 -5.15
N ILE A 111 -14.71 6.72 -4.37
CA ILE A 111 -15.80 5.76 -4.63
C ILE A 111 -17.16 6.46 -4.69
N VAL A 112 -17.42 7.39 -3.76
CA VAL A 112 -18.66 8.16 -3.72
C VAL A 112 -18.77 9.07 -4.94
N ALA A 113 -17.68 9.70 -5.36
CA ALA A 113 -17.65 10.56 -6.54
C ALA A 113 -17.93 9.76 -7.83
N GLU A 114 -17.27 8.61 -8.01
CA GLU A 114 -17.50 7.71 -9.15
C GLU A 114 -18.94 7.18 -9.16
N SER A 115 -19.45 6.75 -8.01
CA SER A 115 -20.82 6.25 -7.87
C SER A 115 -21.85 7.29 -8.28
N LYS A 116 -21.65 8.57 -7.92
CA LYS A 116 -22.54 9.67 -8.35
C LYS A 116 -22.59 9.82 -9.86
N ILE A 117 -21.45 9.67 -10.55
CA ILE A 117 -21.39 9.72 -12.02
C ILE A 117 -22.16 8.54 -12.61
N VAL A 118 -21.95 7.33 -12.08
CA VAL A 118 -22.65 6.12 -12.52
C VAL A 118 -24.17 6.28 -12.34
N PHE A 119 -24.63 6.73 -11.17
CA PHE A 119 -26.05 6.99 -10.93
C PHE A 119 -26.63 8.02 -11.89
N LYS A 120 -25.92 9.13 -12.13
CA LYS A 120 -26.36 10.14 -13.11
C LYS A 120 -26.52 9.55 -14.51
N ASN A 121 -25.61 8.67 -14.93
CA ASN A 121 -25.70 7.99 -16.23
C ASN A 121 -26.89 7.03 -16.28
N ILE A 122 -27.14 6.26 -15.21
CA ILE A 122 -28.31 5.37 -15.11
C ILE A 122 -29.61 6.17 -15.20
N GLU A 123 -29.73 7.28 -14.47
CA GLU A 123 -30.92 8.13 -14.54
C GLU A 123 -31.10 8.71 -15.95
N ARG A 124 -30.03 9.13 -16.62
CA ARG A 124 -30.10 9.58 -18.02
C ARG A 124 -30.59 8.46 -18.94
N LEU A 125 -30.10 7.22 -18.77
CA LEU A 125 -30.53 6.06 -19.56
C LEU A 125 -32.03 5.79 -19.40
N LYS A 126 -32.56 5.84 -18.17
CA LYS A 126 -34.00 5.66 -17.90
C LYS A 126 -34.91 6.69 -18.58
N HIS A 127 -34.38 7.89 -18.87
CA HIS A 127 -35.15 8.94 -19.55
C HIS A 127 -35.10 8.86 -21.08
N ILE A 128 -34.17 8.09 -21.66
CA ILE A 128 -33.98 8.00 -23.12
C ILE A 128 -34.29 6.61 -23.70
N ALA A 129 -34.41 5.59 -22.85
CA ALA A 129 -34.89 4.26 -23.20
C ALA A 129 -36.41 4.17 -23.03
#